data_AF-A0A151RBS9-F1
#
_entry.id   AF-A0A151RBS9-F1
#
_cell.length_a   1.000
_cell.length_b   1.000
_cell.length_c   1.000
_cell.angle_alpha   90.00
_cell.angle_beta   90.00
_cell.angle_gamma   90.00
#
_symmetry.space_group_name_H-M   'P 1'
#
loop_
_entity.id
_entity.type
_entity.pdbx_description
1 polymer ?
#
loop_
_entity_poly.entity_id
_entity_poly.type
_entity_poly.pdbx_seq_one_letter_code
_entity_poly.pdbx_strand_id
1 'polypeptide(L)'
;MTSQVGNLKNLKPYFGSDTIFVGNGQTLSITNKDKALLKTTQGKLHLNNILVVPKLKKNLLSISQLINDNDCFFEFNSYDFLIKD
;
A
#
# COMPACT_ATOMS: atom_id res chain seq x y z
N MET A 1 -1.18 1.00 -2.00
CA MET A 1 -1.64 1.88 -3.09
C MET A 1 -2.60 2.93 -2.53
N THR A 2 -2.53 4.16 -3.04
CA THR A 2 -3.36 5.29 -2.57
C THR A 2 -3.72 6.20 -3.74
N SER A 3 -4.86 6.88 -3.68
CA SER A 3 -5.16 7.99 -4.61
C SER A 3 -4.65 9.34 -4.14
N GLN A 4 -4.28 9.43 -2.86
CA GLN A 4 -3.88 10.67 -2.21
C GLN A 4 -2.39 10.68 -1.92
N VAL A 5 -1.78 11.82 -2.17
CA VAL A 5 -0.38 12.11 -1.90
C VAL A 5 -0.13 12.48 -0.43
N GLY A 6 -1.16 12.91 0.31
CA GLY A 6 -1.02 13.62 1.60
C GLY A 6 0.16 13.24 2.51
N ASN A 7 0.18 12.02 3.06
CA ASN A 7 1.22 11.60 4.02
C ASN A 7 2.52 11.10 3.36
N LEU A 8 2.65 11.22 2.04
CA LEU A 8 3.80 10.78 1.26
C LEU A 8 4.80 11.94 1.16
N LYS A 9 6.02 11.73 1.65
CA LYS A 9 7.04 12.78 1.79
C LYS A 9 8.12 12.75 0.71
N ASN A 10 8.33 11.61 0.05
CA ASN A 10 9.44 11.38 -0.88
C ASN A 10 8.94 10.86 -2.23
N LEU A 11 7.90 11.49 -2.77
CA LEU A 11 7.31 11.12 -4.05
C LEU A 11 8.36 11.07 -5.16
N LYS A 12 8.41 9.94 -5.85
CA LYS A 12 9.20 9.76 -7.07
C LYS A 12 8.26 9.47 -8.22
N PRO A 13 8.46 10.08 -9.40
CA PRO A 13 7.73 9.67 -10.60
C PRO A 13 7.85 8.17 -10.82
N TYR A 14 6.75 7.55 -11.24
CA TYR A 14 6.74 6.14 -11.60
C TYR A 14 6.98 6.01 -13.10
N PHE A 15 8.07 5.33 -13.48
CA PHE A 15 8.49 5.15 -14.87
C PHE A 15 8.28 3.71 -15.40
N GLY A 16 7.65 2.84 -14.60
CA GLY A 16 7.36 1.47 -15.04
C GLY A 16 6.16 1.41 -15.98
N SER A 17 5.94 0.25 -16.57
CA SER A 17 4.83 -0.02 -17.47
C SER A 17 3.64 -0.70 -16.79
N ASP A 18 3.67 -0.86 -15.46
CA ASP A 18 2.59 -1.55 -14.75
C ASP A 18 1.29 -0.73 -14.82
N THR A 19 0.18 -1.44 -14.93
CA THR A 19 -1.17 -0.87 -14.96
C THR A 19 -2.07 -1.69 -14.04
N ILE A 20 -2.97 -1.03 -13.33
CA ILE A 20 -3.90 -1.70 -12.42
C ILE A 20 -5.16 -2.07 -13.20
N PHE A 21 -5.45 -3.36 -13.30
CA PHE A 21 -6.70 -3.87 -13.85
C PHE A 21 -7.74 -4.02 -12.75
N VAL A 22 -8.92 -3.45 -12.96
CA VAL A 22 -10.07 -3.57 -12.08
C VAL A 22 -11.02 -4.62 -12.67
N GLY A 23 -11.66 -5.42 -11.82
CA GLY A 23 -12.56 -6.51 -12.24
C GLY A 23 -13.76 -6.08 -13.10
N ASN A 24 -13.99 -4.78 -13.27
CA ASN A 24 -14.97 -4.22 -14.19
C ASN A 24 -14.39 -3.88 -15.59
N GLY A 25 -13.18 -4.34 -15.89
CA GLY A 25 -12.50 -4.12 -17.16
C GLY A 25 -11.78 -2.77 -17.29
N GLN A 26 -11.86 -1.88 -16.30
CA GLN A 26 -11.13 -0.61 -16.34
C GLN A 26 -9.67 -0.78 -15.94
N THR A 27 -8.83 0.07 -16.52
CA THR A 27 -7.42 0.20 -16.18
C THR A 27 -7.14 1.52 -15.45
N LEU A 28 -6.35 1.50 -14.39
CA LEU A 28 -5.92 2.70 -13.67
C LEU A 28 -4.40 2.88 -13.82
N SER A 29 -3.99 4.12 -14.10
CA SER A 29 -2.59 4.49 -14.25
C SER A 29 -1.93 4.79 -12.89
N ILE A 30 -0.66 4.41 -12.78
CA ILE A 30 0.21 4.75 -11.67
C ILE A 30 1.00 6.01 -12.06
N THR A 31 1.02 7.02 -11.21
CA THR A 31 1.74 8.28 -11.49
C THR A 31 3.07 8.38 -10.74
N ASN A 32 3.08 7.91 -9.50
CA ASN A 32 4.22 8.06 -8.60
C ASN A 32 4.35 6.84 -7.70
N LYS A 33 5.52 6.73 -7.07
CA LYS A 33 5.76 5.80 -5.97
C LYS A 33 6.40 6.53 -4.80
N ASP A 34 6.15 6.04 -3.60
CA ASP A 34 6.81 6.52 -2.39
C ASP A 34 7.01 5.38 -1.38
N LYS A 35 7.56 5.71 -0.21
CA LYS A 35 7.62 4.90 1.00
C LYS A 35 7.07 5.73 2.15
N ALA A 36 6.44 5.08 3.11
CA ALA A 36 5.98 5.73 4.32
C ALA A 36 6.22 4.87 5.56
N LEU A 37 6.20 5.53 6.71
CA LEU A 37 6.23 4.90 8.03
C LEU A 37 4.88 5.16 8.71
N LEU A 38 4.10 4.10 8.89
CA LEU A 38 2.82 4.17 9.59
C LEU A 38 3.07 3.96 11.09
N LYS A 39 2.86 5.01 11.89
CA LYS A 39 2.94 4.93 13.34
C LYS A 39 1.61 4.40 13.88
N THR A 40 1.68 3.37 14.71
CA THR A 40 0.55 2.80 15.45
C THR A 40 0.79 2.94 16.95
N THR A 41 -0.19 2.61 17.77
CA THR A 41 -0.03 2.58 19.23
C THR A 41 0.91 1.45 19.69
N GLN A 42 1.05 0.40 18.88
CA GLN A 42 1.83 -0.81 19.20
C GLN A 42 3.23 -0.81 18.57
N GLY A 43 3.52 0.12 17.66
CA GLY A 43 4.79 0.14 16.96
C GLY A 43 4.75 0.92 15.66
N LYS A 44 5.69 0.63 14.77
CA LYS A 44 5.83 1.30 13.47
C LYS A 44 5.81 0.26 12.36
N LEU A 45 4.99 0.48 11.34
CA LEU A 45 4.96 -0.34 10.13
C LEU A 45 5.60 0.41 8.97
N HIS A 46 6.58 -0.22 8.35
CA HIS A 46 7.17 0.23 7.10
C HIS A 46 6.23 -0.14 5.95
N LEU A 47 5.91 0.84 5.12
CA LEU A 47 5.16 0.67 3.89
C LEU A 47 6.10 1.06 2.75
N ASN A 48 6.79 0.08 2.18
CA ASN A 48 7.63 0.32 1.02
C ASN A 48 6.75 0.36 -0.25
N ASN A 49 7.26 0.97 -1.32
CA ASN A 49 6.67 0.93 -2.66
C ASN A 49 5.15 1.24 -2.71
N ILE A 50 4.75 2.33 -2.06
CA ILE A 50 3.38 2.85 -2.14
C ILE A 50 3.17 3.45 -3.53
N LEU A 51 2.32 2.83 -4.33
CA LEU A 51 1.92 3.36 -5.63
C LEU A 51 0.81 4.41 -5.49
N VAL A 52 1.00 5.55 -6.15
CA VAL A 52 0.01 6.62 -6.26
C VAL A 52 -0.80 6.41 -7.54
N VAL A 53 -2.11 6.24 -7.36
CA VAL A 53 -3.07 5.86 -8.40
C VAL A 53 -4.27 6.80 -8.26
N PRO A 54 -4.28 7.97 -8.94
CA PRO A 54 -5.23 9.05 -8.66
C PRO A 54 -6.71 8.63 -8.78
N LYS A 55 -7.02 7.70 -9.69
CA LYS A 55 -8.38 7.20 -9.93
C LYS A 55 -8.80 6.08 -8.97
N LEU A 56 -7.97 5.71 -8.00
CA LEU A 56 -8.28 4.67 -7.03
C LEU A 56 -9.31 5.18 -6.00
N LYS A 57 -10.41 4.45 -5.84
CA LYS A 57 -11.50 4.85 -4.93
C LYS A 57 -11.21 4.57 -3.45
N LYS A 58 -10.42 3.56 -3.14
CA LYS A 58 -10.08 3.11 -1.78
C LYS A 58 -8.62 2.73 -1.73
N ASN A 59 -7.94 3.04 -0.62
CA ASN A 59 -6.57 2.62 -0.43
C ASN A 59 -6.51 1.10 -0.33
N LEU A 60 -5.50 0.51 -0.95
CA LEU A 60 -5.28 -0.93 -0.95
C LEU A 60 -3.94 -1.21 -0.29
N LEU A 61 -3.93 -2.13 0.67
CA LEU A 61 -2.73 -2.63 1.31
C LEU A 61 -2.50 -4.07 0.87
N SER A 62 -1.31 -4.37 0.34
CA SER A 62 -0.93 -5.73 0.03
C SER A 62 -0.39 -6.38 1.30
N ILE A 63 -1.03 -7.46 1.76
CA ILE A 63 -0.62 -8.19 2.96
C ILE A 63 0.75 -8.84 2.76
N SER A 64 0.96 -9.48 1.61
CA SER A 64 2.26 -10.10 1.30
C SER A 64 3.39 -9.07 1.32
N GLN A 65 3.13 -7.87 0.80
CA GLN A 65 4.11 -6.80 0.83
C GLN A 65 4.32 -6.25 2.25
N LEU A 66 3.24 -6.08 3.03
CA LEU A 66 3.32 -5.63 4.41
C LEU A 66 4.17 -6.57 5.28
N ILE A 67 3.94 -7.88 5.17
CA ILE A 67 4.70 -8.92 5.85
C ILE A 67 6.18 -8.85 5.44
N ASN A 68 6.46 -8.82 4.14
CA ASN A 68 7.84 -8.75 3.64
C ASN A 68 8.56 -7.47 4.05
N ASP A 69 7.86 -6.34 4.13
CA ASP A 69 8.43 -5.04 4.50
C ASP A 69 8.79 -4.94 5.98
N ASN A 70 8.19 -5.76 6.84
CA ASN A 70 8.30 -5.66 8.29
C ASN A 70 8.81 -6.92 8.98
N ASP A 71 9.01 -8.01 8.24
CA ASP A 71 9.38 -9.33 8.78
C ASP A 71 8.42 -9.77 9.90
N CYS A 72 7.11 -9.72 9.61
CA CYS A 72 6.05 -9.95 10.59
C CYS A 72 5.01 -10.95 10.06
N PHE A 73 4.21 -11.51 10.97
CA PHE A 73 3.10 -12.39 10.64
C PHE A 73 1.78 -11.62 10.55
N PHE A 74 0.93 -12.06 9.63
CA PHE A 74 -0.46 -11.62 9.55
C PHE A 74 -1.37 -12.81 9.82
N GLU A 75 -2.23 -12.70 10.82
CA GLU A 75 -3.17 -13.75 11.23
C GLU A 75 -4.62 -13.25 11.09
N PHE A 76 -5.49 -14.09 10.56
CA PHE A 76 -6.93 -13.84 10.47
C PHE A 76 -7.70 -14.81 11.35
N ASN A 77 -8.76 -14.33 11.98
CA ASN A 77 -9.78 -15.16 12.61
C ASN A 77 -11.18 -14.73 12.14
N SER A 78 -12.24 -15.36 12.66
CA SER A 78 -13.62 -15.09 12.26
C SER A 78 -14.13 -13.68 12.62
N TYR A 79 -13.43 -12.96 13.49
CA TYR A 79 -13.84 -11.66 14.03
C TYR A 79 -12.92 -10.52 13.62
N ASP A 80 -11.62 -10.80 13.47
CA ASP A 80 -10.61 -9.77 13.25
C ASP A 80 -9.34 -10.33 12.60
N PHE A 81 -8.35 -9.46 12.43
CA PHE A 81 -6.99 -9.78 12.05
C PHE A 81 -5.96 -9.18 13.01
N LEU A 82 -4.77 -9.77 13.03
CA LEU A 82 -3.66 -9.35 13.87
C LEU A 82 -2.37 -9.30 13.04
N ILE A 83 -1.54 -8.32 13.32
CA ILE A 83 -0.15 -8.26 12.87
C ILE A 83 0.72 -8.57 14.08
N LYS A 84 1.63 -9.53 13.96
CA LYS A 84 2.50 -9.99 15.04
C LYS A 84 3.96 -9.93 14.58
N ASP A 85 4.83 -9.43 15.43
CA ASP A 85 6.28 -9.49 15.23
C ASP A 85 6.79 -10.94 15.47
#